data_AF-A0A7I7JXE0-F1
#
_entry.id   AF-A0A7I7JXE0-F1
#
_cell.length_a   1.000
_cell.length_b   1.000
_cell.length_c   1.000
_cell.angle_alpha   90.00
_cell.angle_beta   90.00
_cell.angle_gamma   90.00
#
_symmetry.space_group_name_H-M   'P 1'
#
loop_
_entity.id
_entity.type
_entity.pdbx_description
1 polymer ?
#
loop_
_entity_poly.entity_id
_entity_poly.type
_entity_poly.pdbx_seq_one_letter_code
_entity_poly.pdbx_strand_id
1 'polypeptide(L)'
;MGGECGCGGGTSGPAGFIVPVMTAAGTSKLEARRRAVEATRRANEACAARDKANIDDATNFLYEVGNVAEVEVWKKERMAQLREQVDAEAAKRVATHRAKAGAAIARMQGRGETLTTIAARTDVGIGMVRTILRHAPKVEKSTPSNGSHAVVGGDGVA
;
A
#
# COMPACT_ATOMS: atom_id res chain seq x y z
N MET A 1 34.62 -9.10 21.28
CA MET A 1 36.04 -9.52 21.17
C MET A 1 36.94 -8.30 21.31
N GLY A 2 37.51 -8.05 22.49
CA GLY A 2 38.50 -7.00 22.71
C GLY A 2 39.89 -7.64 22.70
N GLY A 3 40.74 -7.28 21.74
CA GLY A 3 42.11 -7.77 21.65
C GLY A 3 43.04 -6.95 22.52
N GLU A 4 43.50 -7.55 23.61
CA GLU A 4 44.59 -7.07 24.46
C GLU A 4 45.85 -6.80 23.63
N CYS A 5 46.36 -5.57 23.66
CA CYS A 5 47.68 -5.23 23.15
C CYS A 5 48.69 -5.26 24.31
N GLY A 6 49.37 -6.39 24.47
CA GLY A 6 50.44 -6.57 25.44
C GLY A 6 51.71 -5.80 25.07
N CYS A 7 52.14 -4.88 25.93
CA CYS A 7 53.45 -4.24 25.88
C CYS A 7 54.40 -4.95 26.85
N GLY A 8 55.08 -6.00 26.38
CA GLY A 8 56.08 -6.74 27.16
C GLY A 8 57.52 -6.31 26.89
N GLY A 9 58.32 -6.19 27.96
CA GLY A 9 59.77 -6.44 27.91
C GLY A 9 60.69 -5.24 28.11
N GLY A 10 60.81 -4.74 29.34
CA GLY A 10 61.99 -4.01 29.78
C GLY A 10 62.85 -4.91 30.66
N THR A 11 63.96 -5.44 30.15
CA THR A 11 64.97 -6.14 30.98
C THR A 11 66.15 -5.22 31.24
N SER A 12 66.51 -5.16 32.51
CA SER A 12 67.66 -4.49 33.11
C SER A 12 68.98 -5.20 32.78
N GLY A 13 70.05 -4.43 32.55
CA GLY A 13 71.43 -4.92 32.45
C GLY A 13 72.41 -3.86 32.98
N PRO A 14 73.47 -4.22 33.74
CA PRO A 14 74.27 -3.25 34.49
C PRO A 14 75.58 -2.81 33.81
N ALA A 15 76.02 -1.61 34.21
CA ALA A 15 77.37 -1.01 34.27
C ALA A 15 78.31 -1.06 33.04
N GLY A 16 78.74 0.13 32.61
CA GLY A 16 80.14 0.32 32.20
C GLY A 16 80.46 0.69 30.74
N PHE A 17 79.59 1.39 30.02
CA PHE A 17 79.98 2.00 28.73
C PHE A 17 79.53 3.46 28.68
N ILE A 18 80.47 4.41 28.68
CA ILE A 18 80.18 5.79 28.29
C ILE A 18 79.99 5.77 26.79
N VAL A 19 78.76 5.51 26.35
CA VAL A 19 78.37 5.67 24.95
C VAL A 19 78.38 7.18 24.69
N PRO A 20 79.11 7.68 23.68
CA PRO A 20 78.97 9.07 23.26
C PRO A 20 77.50 9.27 22.94
N VAL A 21 76.85 10.27 23.56
CA VAL A 21 75.47 10.60 23.23
C VAL A 21 75.46 11.12 21.78
N MET A 22 75.29 10.20 20.84
CA MET A 22 75.06 10.54 19.45
C MET A 22 73.64 11.06 19.36
N THR A 23 73.51 12.38 19.51
CA THR A 23 72.27 13.15 19.44
C THR A 23 71.52 13.01 18.12
N ALA A 24 72.07 12.31 17.13
CA ALA A 24 71.47 12.10 15.79
C ALA A 24 70.62 10.83 15.64
N ALA A 25 70.86 9.74 16.39
CA ALA A 25 70.09 8.50 16.24
C ALA A 25 68.73 8.54 16.97
N GLY A 26 68.66 9.27 18.09
CA GLY A 26 67.43 9.45 18.88
C GLY A 26 66.37 10.29 18.18
N THR A 27 66.78 11.27 17.37
CA THR A 27 65.88 12.15 16.60
C THR A 27 65.20 11.40 15.45
N SER A 28 65.94 10.56 14.70
CA SER A 28 65.39 9.74 13.61
C SER A 28 64.29 8.76 14.08
N LYS A 29 64.49 8.08 15.22
CA LYS A 29 63.47 7.19 15.82
C LYS A 29 62.24 7.96 16.31
N LEU A 30 62.45 9.13 16.92
CA LEU A 30 61.37 10.01 17.38
C LEU A 30 60.56 10.58 16.20
N GLU A 31 61.23 10.99 15.13
CA GLU A 31 60.58 11.44 13.90
C GLU A 31 59.79 10.32 13.22
N ALA A 32 60.34 9.12 13.13
CA ALA A 32 59.63 7.97 12.59
C ALA A 32 58.34 7.67 13.39
N ARG A 33 58.41 7.76 14.73
CA ARG A 33 57.24 7.62 15.61
C ARG A 33 56.23 8.75 15.41
N ARG A 34 56.68 10.00 15.29
CA ARG A 34 55.80 11.14 15.00
C ARG A 34 55.07 10.97 13.67
N ARG A 35 55.80 10.61 12.60
CA ARG A 35 55.22 10.33 11.27
C ARG A 35 54.20 9.19 11.31
N ALA A 36 54.48 8.13 12.07
CA ALA A 36 53.54 7.02 12.25
C ALA A 36 52.26 7.46 12.99
N VAL A 37 52.39 8.23 14.07
CA VAL A 37 51.23 8.76 14.82
C VAL A 37 50.42 9.73 13.97
N GLU A 38 51.06 10.62 13.21
CA GLU A 38 50.38 11.54 12.31
C GLU A 38 49.69 10.83 11.14
N ALA A 39 50.28 9.75 10.61
CA ALA A 39 49.65 8.92 9.61
C ALA A 39 48.40 8.23 10.16
N THR A 40 48.48 7.64 11.36
CA THR A 40 47.32 7.05 12.05
C THR A 40 46.26 8.11 12.36
N ARG A 41 46.65 9.31 12.81
CA ARG A 41 45.72 10.42 13.08
C ARG A 41 44.94 10.80 11.82
N ARG A 42 45.64 11.01 10.69
CA ARG A 42 44.99 11.32 9.40
C ARG A 42 44.06 10.20 8.92
N ALA A 43 44.45 8.94 9.10
CA ALA A 43 43.59 7.81 8.76
C ALA A 43 42.31 7.79 9.64
N ASN A 44 42.46 8.05 10.94
CA ASN A 44 41.33 8.11 11.86
C ASN A 44 40.39 9.28 11.56
N GLU A 45 40.93 10.46 11.25
CA GLU A 45 40.15 11.63 10.82
C GLU A 45 39.36 11.33 9.53
N ALA A 46 39.99 10.67 8.55
CA ALA A 46 39.32 10.27 7.31
C ALA A 46 38.24 9.20 7.53
N CYS A 47 38.44 8.26 8.47
CA CYS A 47 37.39 7.31 8.86
C CYS A 47 36.22 8.04 9.54
N ALA A 48 36.49 8.90 10.52
CA ALA A 48 35.46 9.64 11.24
C ALA A 48 34.63 10.55 10.32
N ALA A 49 35.25 11.20 9.34
CA ALA A 49 34.55 12.02 8.36
C ALA A 49 33.60 11.19 7.48
N ARG A 50 34.04 10.00 7.04
CA ARG A 50 33.20 9.07 6.27
C ARG A 50 32.06 8.51 7.10
N ASP A 51 32.35 8.09 8.33
CA ASP A 51 31.32 7.53 9.22
C ASP A 51 30.24 8.56 9.52
N LYS A 52 30.62 9.83 9.74
CA LYS A 52 29.66 10.92 9.92
C LYS A 52 28.79 11.13 8.68
N ALA A 53 29.39 11.24 7.48
CA ALA A 53 28.64 11.40 6.24
C ALA A 53 27.69 10.21 5.98
N ASN A 54 28.16 8.99 6.25
CA ASN A 54 27.38 7.79 6.08
C ASN A 54 26.18 7.72 7.04
N ILE A 55 26.27 8.27 8.25
CA ILE A 55 25.14 8.31 9.20
C ILE A 55 24.02 9.21 8.67
N ASP A 56 24.38 10.37 8.14
CA ASP A 56 23.39 11.32 7.59
C ASP A 56 22.69 10.69 6.36
N ASP A 57 23.47 10.10 5.44
CA ASP A 57 22.95 9.42 4.26
C ASP A 57 22.12 8.17 4.62
N ALA A 58 22.55 7.38 5.60
CA ALA A 58 21.79 6.21 6.07
C ALA A 58 20.44 6.62 6.67
N THR A 59 20.41 7.74 7.41
CA THR A 59 19.16 8.27 7.97
C THR A 59 18.20 8.66 6.85
N ASN A 60 18.68 9.41 5.85
CA ASN A 60 17.88 9.81 4.72
C ASN A 60 17.40 8.60 3.90
N PHE A 61 18.26 7.62 3.66
CA PHE A 61 17.90 6.39 2.97
C PHE A 61 16.78 5.63 3.67
N LEU A 62 16.87 5.44 5.00
CA LEU A 62 15.84 4.74 5.76
C LEU A 62 14.50 5.50 5.74
N TYR A 63 14.54 6.84 5.80
CA TYR A 63 13.36 7.67 5.67
C TYR A 63 12.67 7.47 4.31
N GLU A 64 13.42 7.55 3.22
CA GLU A 64 12.84 7.39 1.88
C GLU A 64 12.36 5.96 1.59
N VAL A 65 13.03 4.94 2.11
CA VAL A 65 12.53 3.55 2.05
C VAL A 65 11.19 3.42 2.79
N GLY A 66 11.03 4.10 3.93
CA GLY A 66 9.77 4.21 4.66
C GLY A 66 8.67 4.84 3.79
N ASN A 67 8.95 6.00 3.18
CA ASN A 67 8.00 6.69 2.31
C ASN A 67 7.56 5.81 1.12
N VAL A 68 8.48 5.07 0.51
CA VAL A 68 8.16 4.14 -0.59
C VAL A 68 7.19 3.05 -0.11
N ALA A 69 7.42 2.48 1.07
CA ALA A 69 6.52 1.49 1.64
C ALA A 69 5.13 2.08 1.93
N GLU A 70 5.06 3.30 2.47
CA GLU A 70 3.81 4.02 2.70
C GLU A 70 3.02 4.28 1.40
N VAL A 71 3.70 4.68 0.33
CA VAL A 71 3.07 4.88 -0.99
C VAL A 71 2.47 3.58 -1.53
N GLU A 72 3.17 2.45 -1.36
CA GLU A 72 2.64 1.15 -1.79
C GLU A 72 1.44 0.70 -0.95
N VAL A 73 1.42 0.99 0.35
CA VAL A 73 0.23 0.77 1.20
C VAL A 73 -0.94 1.64 0.74
N TRP A 74 -0.70 2.96 0.60
CA TRP A 74 -1.71 3.90 0.10
C TRP A 74 -2.30 3.48 -1.24
N LYS A 75 -1.46 3.05 -2.18
CA LYS A 75 -1.89 2.55 -3.50
C LYS A 75 -2.78 1.33 -3.38
N LYS A 76 -2.42 0.35 -2.54
CA LYS A 76 -3.23 -0.86 -2.33
C LYS A 76 -4.60 -0.51 -1.76
N GLU A 77 -4.64 0.32 -0.72
CA GLU A 77 -5.88 0.78 -0.11
C GLU A 77 -6.75 1.55 -1.12
N ARG A 78 -6.13 2.46 -1.88
CA ARG A 78 -6.85 3.25 -2.89
C ARG A 78 -7.45 2.37 -3.98
N MET A 79 -6.71 1.37 -4.44
CA MET A 79 -7.22 0.41 -5.43
C MET A 79 -8.33 -0.48 -4.87
N ALA A 80 -8.26 -0.88 -3.60
CA ALA A 80 -9.33 -1.64 -2.94
C ALA A 80 -10.63 -0.82 -2.88
N GLN A 81 -10.54 0.43 -2.42
CA GLN A 81 -11.68 1.35 -2.39
C GLN A 81 -12.29 1.59 -3.77
N LEU A 82 -11.46 1.77 -4.80
CA LEU A 82 -11.94 1.98 -6.16
C LEU A 82 -12.61 0.73 -6.73
N ARG A 83 -12.06 -0.46 -6.46
CA ARG A 83 -12.67 -1.73 -6.87
C ARG A 83 -14.05 -1.90 -6.27
N GLU A 84 -14.20 -1.68 -4.97
CA GLU A 84 -15.50 -1.79 -4.30
C GLU A 84 -16.54 -0.84 -4.91
N GLN A 85 -16.17 0.41 -5.19
CA GLN A 85 -17.05 1.38 -5.84
C GLN A 85 -17.45 0.94 -7.26
N VAL A 86 -16.48 0.48 -8.05
CA VAL A 86 -16.73 0.02 -9.43
C VAL A 86 -17.59 -1.24 -9.43
N ASP A 87 -17.34 -2.19 -8.53
CA ASP A 87 -18.10 -3.43 -8.40
C ASP A 87 -19.54 -3.15 -7.98
N ALA A 88 -19.76 -2.23 -7.05
CA ALA A 88 -21.09 -1.79 -6.65
C ALA A 88 -21.86 -1.13 -7.81
N GLU A 89 -21.23 -0.22 -8.55
CA GLU A 89 -21.84 0.44 -9.70
C GLU A 89 -22.10 -0.55 -10.85
N ALA A 90 -21.17 -1.47 -11.11
CA ALA A 90 -21.35 -2.54 -12.08
C ALA A 90 -22.53 -3.45 -11.70
N ALA A 91 -22.63 -3.85 -10.43
CA ALA A 91 -23.74 -4.64 -9.92
C ALA A 91 -25.09 -3.92 -10.11
N LYS A 92 -25.15 -2.61 -9.83
CA LYS A 92 -26.35 -1.79 -10.06
C LYS A 92 -26.74 -1.73 -11.54
N ARG A 93 -25.78 -1.53 -12.43
CA ARG A 93 -26.02 -1.53 -13.89
C ARG A 93 -26.53 -2.89 -14.37
N VAL A 94 -25.85 -3.96 -13.95
CA VAL A 94 -26.24 -5.34 -14.29
C VAL A 94 -27.65 -5.65 -13.77
N ALA A 95 -27.98 -5.26 -12.54
CA ALA A 95 -29.32 -5.43 -11.98
C ALA A 95 -30.38 -4.69 -12.82
N THR A 96 -30.08 -3.47 -13.25
CA THR A 96 -30.97 -2.67 -14.13
C THR A 96 -31.20 -3.38 -15.48
N HIS A 97 -30.15 -3.89 -16.11
CA HIS A 97 -30.28 -4.62 -17.37
C HIS A 97 -31.04 -5.94 -17.21
N ARG A 98 -30.77 -6.70 -16.12
CA ARG A 98 -31.51 -7.91 -15.79
C ARG A 98 -33.00 -7.64 -15.58
N ALA A 99 -33.35 -6.56 -14.90
CA ALA A 99 -34.75 -6.17 -14.70
C ALA A 99 -35.45 -5.83 -16.02
N LYS A 100 -34.80 -5.06 -16.89
CA LYS A 100 -35.32 -4.72 -18.23
C LYS A 100 -35.51 -5.97 -19.10
N ALA A 101 -34.52 -6.87 -19.09
CA ALA A 101 -34.58 -8.12 -19.83
C ALA A 101 -35.67 -9.05 -19.27
N GLY A 102 -35.79 -9.18 -17.94
CA GLY A 102 -36.85 -9.93 -17.29
C GLY A 102 -38.23 -9.39 -17.63
N ALA A 103 -38.42 -8.06 -17.63
CA ALA A 103 -39.65 -7.42 -18.07
C ALA A 103 -39.98 -7.75 -19.54
N ALA A 104 -38.98 -7.81 -20.41
CA ALA A 104 -39.18 -8.20 -21.81
C ALA A 104 -39.65 -9.66 -21.95
N ILE A 105 -39.05 -10.58 -21.18
CA ILE A 105 -39.47 -11.98 -21.12
C ILE A 105 -40.91 -12.10 -20.60
N ALA A 106 -41.26 -11.40 -19.52
CA ALA A 106 -42.61 -11.38 -18.98
C ALA A 106 -43.64 -10.86 -20.01
N ARG A 107 -43.29 -9.81 -20.77
CA ARG A 107 -44.14 -9.32 -21.88
C ARG A 107 -44.29 -10.34 -23.01
N MET A 108 -43.26 -11.13 -23.32
CA MET A 108 -43.35 -12.22 -24.30
C MET A 108 -44.29 -13.32 -23.81
N GLN A 109 -44.17 -13.74 -22.55
CA GLN A 109 -45.09 -14.71 -21.94
C GLN A 109 -46.53 -14.21 -21.91
N GLY A 110 -46.75 -12.92 -21.63
CA GLY A 110 -48.08 -12.31 -21.70
C GLY A 110 -48.71 -12.34 -23.09
N ARG A 111 -47.91 -12.53 -24.15
CA ARG A 111 -48.38 -12.74 -25.53
C ARG A 111 -48.54 -14.23 -25.90
N GLY A 112 -48.42 -15.14 -24.94
CA GLY A 112 -48.56 -16.58 -25.14
C GLY A 112 -47.26 -17.32 -25.49
N GLU A 113 -46.11 -16.65 -25.47
CA GLU A 113 -44.83 -17.28 -25.80
C GLU A 113 -44.30 -18.16 -24.65
N THR A 114 -43.72 -19.32 -24.99
CA THR A 114 -43.12 -20.23 -23.99
C THR A 114 -41.64 -19.91 -23.75
N LEU A 115 -41.12 -20.22 -22.55
CA LEU A 115 -39.70 -20.00 -22.24
C LEU A 115 -38.75 -20.80 -23.14
N THR A 116 -39.17 -21.99 -23.59
CA THR A 116 -38.45 -22.84 -24.55
C THR A 116 -38.33 -22.16 -25.90
N THR A 117 -39.43 -21.58 -26.41
CA THR A 117 -39.41 -20.87 -27.69
C THR A 117 -38.61 -19.56 -27.60
N ILE A 118 -38.72 -18.82 -26.48
CA ILE A 118 -37.91 -17.61 -26.26
C ILE A 118 -36.42 -17.97 -26.30
N ALA A 119 -36.03 -19.02 -25.57
CA ALA A 119 -34.64 -19.51 -25.55
C ALA A 119 -34.14 -19.87 -26.96
N ALA A 120 -34.93 -20.65 -27.71
CA ALA A 120 -34.60 -21.04 -29.08
C ALA A 120 -34.48 -19.82 -30.03
N ARG A 121 -35.31 -18.79 -29.83
CA ARG A 121 -35.31 -17.59 -30.67
C ARG A 121 -34.16 -16.64 -30.37
N THR A 122 -33.73 -16.54 -29.12
CA THR A 122 -32.64 -15.62 -28.72
C THR A 122 -31.27 -16.28 -28.67
N ASP A 123 -31.18 -17.58 -28.96
CA ASP A 123 -29.98 -18.40 -28.76
C ASP A 123 -29.42 -18.30 -27.33
N VAL A 124 -30.32 -18.12 -26.36
CA VAL A 124 -29.97 -18.06 -24.93
C VAL A 124 -30.50 -19.30 -24.25
N GLY A 125 -29.64 -20.03 -23.54
CA GLY A 125 -30.04 -21.24 -22.84
C GLY A 125 -31.23 -21.03 -21.90
N ILE A 126 -32.16 -21.98 -21.87
CA ILE A 126 -33.41 -21.90 -21.08
C ILE A 126 -33.19 -21.59 -19.60
N GLY A 127 -32.10 -22.10 -19.01
CA GLY A 127 -31.72 -21.82 -17.62
C GLY A 127 -31.41 -20.33 -17.38
N MET A 128 -30.76 -19.68 -18.34
CA MET A 128 -30.47 -18.24 -18.29
C MET A 128 -31.75 -17.43 -18.47
N VAL A 129 -32.62 -17.79 -19.43
CA VAL A 129 -33.94 -17.14 -19.61
C VAL A 129 -34.75 -17.19 -18.31
N ARG A 130 -34.83 -18.37 -17.68
CA ARG A 130 -35.51 -18.53 -16.38
C ARG A 130 -34.87 -17.69 -15.28
N THR A 131 -33.55 -17.57 -15.28
CA THR A 131 -32.80 -16.78 -14.31
C THR A 131 -33.04 -15.29 -14.46
N ILE A 132 -33.00 -14.77 -15.69
CA ILE A 132 -33.29 -13.37 -16.00
C ILE A 132 -34.75 -13.03 -15.69
N LEU A 133 -35.69 -13.93 -15.98
CA LEU A 133 -37.11 -13.73 -15.67
C LEU A 133 -37.37 -13.51 -14.17
N ARG A 134 -36.59 -14.13 -13.28
CA ARG A 134 -36.72 -13.88 -11.82
C ARG A 134 -36.47 -12.43 -11.42
N HIS A 135 -35.77 -11.67 -12.25
CA HIS A 135 -35.53 -10.24 -12.04
C HIS A 135 -36.59 -9.35 -12.67
N ALA A 136 -37.63 -9.90 -13.31
CA ALA A 136 -38.73 -9.10 -13.85
C ALA A 136 -39.41 -8.30 -12.73
N PRO A 137 -39.70 -6.99 -12.94
CA PRO A 137 -40.45 -6.21 -11.97
C PRO A 137 -41.84 -6.83 -11.79
N LYS A 138 -42.26 -7.01 -10.55
CA LYS A 138 -43.63 -7.44 -10.25
C LYS A 138 -44.56 -6.31 -10.69
N VAL A 139 -45.56 -6.65 -11.49
CA VAL A 139 -46.64 -5.71 -11.83
C VAL A 139 -47.45 -5.52 -10.56
N GLU A 140 -47.16 -4.47 -9.80
CA GLU A 140 -48.08 -3.98 -8.78
C GLU A 140 -49.36 -3.59 -9.52
N LYS A 141 -50.46 -4.30 -9.26
CA LYS A 141 -51.78 -3.90 -9.75
C LYS A 141 -52.06 -2.53 -9.13
N SER A 142 -51.92 -1.46 -9.93
CA SER A 142 -52.49 -0.17 -9.60
C SER A 142 -54.00 -0.34 -9.48
N THR A 143 -54.50 -0.45 -8.26
CA THR A 143 -55.93 -0.36 -7.95
C THR A 143 -56.42 1.02 -8.43
N PRO A 144 -57.48 1.11 -9.24
CA PRO A 144 -58.05 2.41 -9.60
C PRO A 144 -58.66 3.01 -8.32
N SER A 145 -58.05 4.09 -7.82
CA SER A 145 -58.65 4.92 -6.78
C SER A 145 -59.85 5.63 -7.41
N ASN A 146 -61.03 5.02 -7.23
CA ASN A 146 -62.31 5.62 -7.56
C ASN A 146 -63.09 5.71 -6.25
N GLY A 147 -63.15 6.91 -5.69
CA GLY A 147 -63.79 7.18 -4.40
C GLY A 147 -64.11 8.66 -4.27
N SER A 148 -65.23 9.04 -4.86
CA SER A 148 -65.88 10.35 -4.81
C SER A 148 -65.95 10.90 -3.39
N HIS A 149 -65.39 12.08 -3.15
CA HIS A 149 -65.70 12.85 -1.94
C HIS A 149 -66.91 13.74 -2.22
N ALA A 150 -68.10 13.27 -1.84
CA ALA A 150 -69.30 14.08 -1.76
C ALA A 150 -69.14 15.06 -0.58
N VAL A 151 -69.00 16.35 -0.86
CA VAL A 151 -69.10 17.40 0.15
C VAL A 151 -70.58 17.61 0.45
N VAL A 152 -71.04 17.06 1.58
CA VAL A 152 -72.32 17.41 2.19
C VAL A 152 -72.13 18.75 2.91
N GLY A 153 -72.98 19.72 2.57
CA GLY A 153 -73.04 21.03 3.20
C GLY A 153 -74.00 21.10 4.40
N GLY A 154 -74.04 22.31 4.98
CA GLY A 154 -74.98 22.78 6.02
C GLY A 154 -74.50 22.50 7.44
N ASP A 155 -74.58 23.38 8.44
CA ASP A 155 -75.16 24.71 8.64
C ASP A 155 -74.46 25.26 9.92
N GLY A 156 -74.06 26.53 10.03
CA GLY A 156 -74.93 27.63 10.46
C GLY A 156 -75.16 27.63 11.99
N VAL A 157 -74.59 28.60 12.72
CA VAL A 157 -75.30 29.49 13.67
C VAL A 157 -74.32 30.53 14.23
N ALA A 158 -74.87 31.74 14.33
CA ALA A 158 -74.29 33.02 14.71
C ALA A 158 -73.97 33.16 16.21
#